data_AF-A0A914CSM0-F1
#
_entry.id   AF-A0A914CSM0-F1
#
_cell.length_a   1.000
_cell.length_b   1.000
_cell.length_c   1.000
_cell.angle_alpha   90.00
_cell.angle_beta   90.00
_cell.angle_gamma   90.00
#
_symmetry.space_group_name_H-M   'P 1'
#
loop_
_entity.id
_entity.type
_entity.pdbx_description
1 polymer ?
#
loop_
_entity_poly.entity_id
_entity_poly.type
_entity_poly.pdbx_seq_one_letter_code
_entity_poly.pdbx_strand_id
1 'polypeptide(L)'
;MLQSQTLMKKIDRKAQNLEAQKVALENCIVKNEECKMIGTIKVANITNEKLVNVRVTFDEWKTFQDLPATYQTSPSKNYDNFFFKLEIPSIQAERIEFCISYHANGTEYWDSNNGINYSLIRHNNDCV
;
A
#
# COMPACT_ATOMS: atom_id res chain seq x y z
N MET A 1 0.31 21.30 24.41
CA MET A 1 0.27 19.91 23.91
C MET A 1 -0.56 19.95 22.64
N LEU A 2 0.04 20.26 21.49
CA LEU A 2 -0.72 20.39 20.24
C LEU A 2 -1.16 19.01 19.77
N GLN A 3 -2.44 18.89 19.44
CA GLN A 3 -3.02 17.69 18.84
C GLN A 3 -2.48 17.55 17.42
N SER A 4 -1.86 16.41 17.13
CA SER A 4 -1.30 16.06 15.82
C SER A 4 -2.39 16.04 14.76
N GLN A 5 -2.29 16.95 13.77
CA GLN A 5 -3.21 16.97 12.65
C GLN A 5 -2.75 15.92 11.63
N THR A 6 -3.34 14.73 11.70
CA THR A 6 -3.14 13.68 10.70
C THR A 6 -3.83 14.09 9.40
N LEU A 7 -3.07 14.42 8.35
CA LEU A 7 -3.65 14.62 7.02
C LEU A 7 -4.01 13.26 6.41
N MET A 8 -5.23 12.81 6.64
CA MET A 8 -5.79 11.61 6.01
C MET A 8 -6.13 11.91 4.54
N LYS A 9 -5.16 11.75 3.63
CA LYS A 9 -5.51 11.62 2.20
C LYS A 9 -6.03 10.21 1.96
N LYS A 10 -7.32 10.09 1.64
CA LYS A 10 -7.89 8.84 1.16
C LYS A 10 -7.37 8.63 -0.26
N ILE A 11 -6.68 7.51 -0.50
CA ILE A 11 -6.25 7.16 -1.85
C ILE A 11 -7.48 6.81 -2.68
N ASP A 12 -7.60 7.40 -3.87
CA ASP A 12 -8.67 7.09 -4.81
C ASP A 12 -8.49 5.67 -5.35
N ARG A 13 -9.14 4.71 -4.69
CA ARG A 13 -9.25 3.33 -5.13
C ARG A 13 -10.49 3.19 -6.01
N LYS A 14 -10.34 2.72 -7.24
CA LYS A 14 -11.49 2.22 -8.01
C LYS A 14 -11.93 0.90 -7.38
N ALA A 15 -13.24 0.71 -7.18
CA ALA A 15 -13.77 -0.54 -6.63
C ALA A 15 -13.32 -1.73 -7.50
N GLN A 16 -12.40 -2.54 -6.98
CA GLN A 16 -11.93 -3.77 -7.61
C GLN A 16 -12.56 -4.97 -6.91
N ASN A 17 -12.86 -6.00 -7.70
CA ASN A 17 -13.39 -7.24 -7.17
C ASN A 17 -12.25 -8.07 -6.54
N LEU A 18 -12.20 -8.12 -5.21
CA LEU A 18 -11.24 -8.93 -4.46
C LEU A 18 -11.38 -10.42 -4.76
N GLU A 19 -12.57 -10.89 -5.16
CA GLU A 19 -12.76 -12.29 -5.55
C GLU A 19 -11.98 -12.62 -6.84
N ALA A 20 -11.82 -11.66 -7.74
CA ALA A 20 -11.06 -11.81 -8.97
C ALA A 20 -9.55 -11.60 -8.75
N GLN A 21 -9.17 -10.53 -8.03
CA GLN A 21 -7.77 -10.12 -7.88
C GLN A 21 -7.04 -10.75 -6.70
N LYS A 22 -7.75 -11.35 -5.73
CA LYS A 22 -7.21 -12.02 -4.53
C LYS A 22 -6.40 -11.14 -3.57
N VAL A 23 -6.09 -9.90 -3.94
CA VAL A 23 -5.42 -8.90 -3.10
C VAL A 23 -6.08 -7.54 -3.32
N ALA A 24 -6.20 -6.74 -2.26
CA ALA A 24 -6.64 -5.35 -2.36
C ALA A 24 -6.07 -4.49 -1.23
N LEU A 25 -5.74 -3.24 -1.54
CA LEU A 25 -5.52 -2.20 -0.54
C LEU A 25 -6.84 -1.85 0.15
N GLU A 26 -6.89 -1.97 1.48
CA GLU A 26 -8.08 -1.60 2.28
C GLU A 26 -8.02 -0.13 2.66
N ASN A 27 -6.92 0.26 3.31
CA ASN A 27 -6.71 1.60 3.84
C ASN A 27 -5.24 1.96 3.70
N CYS A 28 -4.99 3.26 3.49
CA CYS A 28 -3.65 3.81 3.50
C CYS A 28 -3.69 5.20 4.13
N ILE A 29 -2.74 5.47 5.01
CA ILE A 29 -2.61 6.70 5.77
C ILE A 29 -1.19 7.22 5.56
N VAL A 30 -1.10 8.49 5.19
CA VAL A 30 0.16 9.21 5.12
C VAL A 30 0.31 10.06 6.38
N LYS A 31 1.45 9.91 7.04
CA LYS A 31 1.85 10.70 8.20
C LYS A 31 3.00 11.60 7.79
N ASN A 32 2.67 12.82 7.35
CA ASN A 32 3.64 13.78 6.82
C ASN A 32 4.75 14.09 7.83
N GLU A 33 4.39 14.39 9.08
CA GLU A 33 5.34 14.73 10.16
C GLU A 33 6.35 13.59 10.45
N GLU A 34 5.93 12.34 10.27
CA GLU A 34 6.80 11.18 10.47
C GLU A 34 7.46 10.68 9.19
N CYS A 35 7.21 11.33 8.04
CA CYS A 35 7.62 10.87 6.70
C CYS A 35 7.29 9.39 6.46
N LYS A 36 6.04 8.97 6.76
CA LYS A 36 5.63 7.57 6.67
C LYS A 36 4.31 7.39 5.95
N MET A 37 4.20 6.26 5.27
CA MET A 37 2.96 5.72 4.75
C MET A 37 2.69 4.38 5.41
N ILE A 38 1.48 4.19 5.94
CA ILE A 38 1.04 2.96 6.59
C ILE A 38 -0.23 2.50 5.89
N GLY A 39 -0.31 1.22 5.54
CA GLY A 39 -1.52 0.68 4.94
C GLY A 39 -1.84 -0.72 5.38
N THR A 40 -3.11 -1.07 5.21
CA THR A 40 -3.66 -2.41 5.43
C THR A 40 -4.04 -3.01 4.09
N ILE A 41 -3.65 -4.26 3.88
CA ILE A 41 -3.86 -5.04 2.67
C ILE A 41 -4.72 -6.23 3.06
N LYS A 42 -5.76 -6.51 2.29
CA LYS A 42 -6.56 -7.72 2.41
C LYS A 42 -6.15 -8.70 1.33
N VAL A 43 -5.92 -9.96 1.68
CA VAL A 43 -5.60 -11.04 0.74
C VAL A 43 -6.54 -12.23 0.94
N ALA A 44 -6.84 -12.95 -0.14
CA ALA A 44 -7.56 -14.22 -0.07
C ALA A 44 -6.70 -15.29 0.61
N ASN A 45 -7.26 -16.00 1.57
CA ASN A 45 -6.56 -17.06 2.30
C ASN A 45 -6.51 -18.37 1.47
N ILE A 46 -5.59 -18.42 0.50
CA ILE A 46 -5.43 -19.54 -0.45
C ILE A 46 -4.51 -20.64 0.12
N THR A 47 -3.44 -20.24 0.81
CA THR A 47 -2.44 -21.12 1.44
C THR A 47 -1.86 -20.46 2.68
N ASN A 48 -1.25 -21.22 3.59
CA ASN A 48 -0.57 -20.65 4.76
C ASN A 48 0.70 -19.86 4.38
N GLU A 49 1.44 -20.32 3.37
CA GLU A 49 2.64 -19.67 2.88
C GLU A 49 2.28 -18.52 1.95
N LYS A 50 2.35 -17.29 2.46
CA LYS A 50 1.99 -16.07 1.75
C LYS A 50 3.17 -15.11 1.74
N LEU A 51 3.47 -14.56 0.57
CA LEU A 51 4.38 -13.44 0.42
C LEU A 51 3.57 -12.25 -0.08
N VAL A 52 3.50 -11.18 0.70
CA VAL A 52 2.79 -9.95 0.33
C VAL A 52 3.80 -8.82 0.33
N ASN A 53 3.94 -8.12 -0.79
CA ASN A 53 4.84 -6.98 -0.92
C ASN A 53 4.11 -5.75 -1.43
N VAL A 54 4.58 -4.59 -1.01
CA VAL A 54 4.28 -3.32 -1.65
C VAL A 54 5.44 -2.97 -2.56
N ARG A 55 5.20 -2.96 -3.87
CA ARG A 55 6.18 -2.46 -4.84
C ARG A 55 5.97 -0.97 -5.00
N VAL A 56 7.01 -0.18 -4.77
CA VAL A 56 6.96 1.29 -4.81
C VAL A 56 8.08 1.86 -5.66
N THR A 57 7.78 2.95 -6.34
CA THR A 57 8.71 3.78 -7.10
C THR A 57 8.59 5.25 -6.68
N PHE A 58 9.68 5.98 -6.87
CA PHE A 58 9.78 7.42 -6.67
C PHE A 58 10.22 8.16 -7.95
N ASP A 59 10.35 7.45 -9.07
CA ASP A 59 10.99 7.93 -10.29
C ASP A 59 10.28 7.46 -11.58
N GLU A 60 8.95 7.37 -11.53
CA GLU A 60 8.10 6.95 -12.66
C GLU A 60 8.45 5.54 -13.16
N TRP A 61 8.65 4.60 -12.23
CA TRP A 61 8.94 3.19 -12.49
C TRP A 61 10.27 2.90 -13.21
N LYS A 62 11.20 3.87 -13.28
CA LYS A 62 12.57 3.61 -13.74
C LYS A 62 13.30 2.68 -12.78
N THR A 63 13.09 2.87 -11.48
CA THR A 63 13.50 1.97 -10.42
C THR A 63 12.32 1.66 -9.50
N PHE A 64 12.40 0.52 -8.82
CA PHE A 64 11.40 0.14 -7.81
C PHE A 64 12.06 -0.60 -6.65
N GLN A 65 11.38 -0.59 -5.52
CA GLN A 65 11.72 -1.40 -4.35
C GLN A 65 10.50 -2.19 -3.91
N ASP A 66 10.74 -3.42 -3.47
CA ASP A 66 9.71 -4.27 -2.87
C ASP A 66 9.85 -4.23 -1.35
N LEU A 67 8.79 -3.78 -0.69
CA LEU A 67 8.69 -3.72 0.76
C LEU A 67 7.80 -4.87 1.26
N PRO A 68 8.28 -5.79 2.11
CA PRO A 68 7.45 -6.84 2.65
C PRO A 68 6.36 -6.28 3.57
N ALA A 69 5.14 -6.80 3.41
CA ALA A 69 4.05 -6.59 4.34
C ALA A 69 4.01 -7.70 5.39
N THR A 70 3.59 -7.36 6.59
CA THR A 70 3.56 -8.26 7.74
C THR A 70 2.14 -8.72 8.00
N TYR A 71 1.96 -10.02 8.24
CA TYR A 71 0.67 -10.57 8.65
C TYR A 71 0.18 -9.90 9.94
N GLN A 72 -1.11 -9.55 9.98
CA GLN A 72 -1.73 -8.92 11.14
C GLN A 72 -2.78 -9.84 11.79
N THR A 73 -3.76 -10.28 11.02
CA THR A 73 -4.91 -11.05 11.54
C THR A 73 -5.69 -11.72 10.40
N SER A 74 -6.48 -12.74 10.74
CA SER A 74 -7.45 -13.40 9.85
C SER A 74 -8.87 -13.09 10.32
N PRO A 75 -9.50 -11.98 9.87
CA PRO A 75 -10.84 -11.60 10.33
C PRO A 75 -11.92 -12.60 9.89
N SER A 76 -11.63 -13.48 8.92
CA SER A 76 -12.52 -14.55 8.47
C SER A 76 -11.69 -15.74 7.97
N LYS A 77 -12.34 -16.87 7.69
CA LYS A 77 -11.67 -18.04 7.08
C LYS A 77 -11.12 -17.77 5.67
N ASN A 78 -11.73 -16.82 4.96
CA ASN A 78 -11.48 -16.59 3.54
C ASN A 78 -10.42 -15.51 3.28
N TYR A 79 -10.11 -14.69 4.29
CA TYR A 79 -9.28 -13.50 4.10
C TYR A 79 -8.36 -13.25 5.29
N ASP A 80 -7.15 -12.81 4.96
CA ASP A 80 -6.16 -12.31 5.91
C ASP A 80 -5.90 -10.83 5.67
N ASN A 81 -5.55 -10.13 6.74
CA ASN A 81 -5.08 -8.76 6.72
C ASN A 81 -3.58 -8.74 6.97
N PHE A 82 -2.87 -8.02 6.12
CA PHE A 82 -1.47 -7.67 6.22
C PHE A 82 -1.36 -6.15 6.41
N PHE A 83 -0.26 -5.70 6.99
CA PHE A 83 0.04 -4.27 7.06
C PHE A 83 1.47 -4.00 6.57
N PHE A 84 1.68 -2.82 6.02
CA PHE A 84 3.00 -2.35 5.62
C PHE A 84 3.28 -0.97 6.21
N LYS A 85 4.56 -0.64 6.31
CA LYS A 85 5.05 0.67 6.71
C LYS A 85 6.17 1.07 5.75
N LEU A 86 5.91 2.05 4.91
CA LEU A 86 6.89 2.65 4.02
C LEU A 86 7.40 3.95 4.64
N GLU A 87 8.73 4.11 4.68
CA GLU A 87 9.35 5.39 4.97
C GLU A 87 9.47 6.19 3.67
N ILE A 88 8.97 7.42 3.69
CA ILE A 88 8.95 8.33 2.54
C ILE A 88 10.27 9.12 2.58
N PRO A 89 11.09 9.06 1.53
CA PRO A 89 12.29 9.89 1.44
C PRO A 89 11.91 11.38 1.47
N SER A 90 12.33 12.10 2.50
CA SER A 90 11.88 13.47 2.83
C SER A 90 12.19 14.53 1.76
N ILE A 91 13.16 14.27 0.88
CA ILE A 91 13.77 15.30 0.02
C ILE A 91 13.41 15.14 -1.48
N GLN A 92 12.87 14.00 -1.94
CA GLN A 92 12.90 13.68 -3.38
C GLN A 92 11.56 13.29 -4.02
N ALA A 93 10.57 12.81 -3.27
CA ALA A 93 9.37 12.27 -3.89
C ALA A 93 8.26 13.32 -4.00
N GLU A 94 8.24 14.07 -5.10
CA GLU A 94 7.05 14.86 -5.50
C GLU A 94 5.86 13.93 -5.77
N ARG A 95 6.15 12.74 -6.30
CA ARG A 95 5.19 11.69 -6.60
C ARG A 95 5.71 10.34 -6.11
N ILE A 96 4.87 9.61 -5.40
CA ILE A 96 5.11 8.23 -4.99
C ILE A 96 4.07 7.39 -5.71
N GLU A 97 4.50 6.32 -6.39
CA GLU A 97 3.59 5.36 -7.00
C GLU A 97 3.83 3.97 -6.43
N PHE A 98 2.76 3.22 -6.18
CA PHE A 98 2.89 1.86 -5.67
C PHE A 98 1.75 0.94 -6.11
N CYS A 99 2.03 -0.35 -6.04
CA CYS A 99 1.08 -1.45 -6.21
C CYS A 99 1.40 -2.57 -5.21
N ILE A 100 0.51 -3.55 -5.09
CA ILE A 100 0.66 -4.65 -4.14
C ILE A 100 0.79 -5.95 -4.92
N SER A 101 1.81 -6.76 -4.59
CA SER A 101 1.91 -8.14 -5.04
C SER A 101 1.58 -9.11 -3.90
N TYR A 102 0.89 -10.18 -4.26
CA TYR A 102 0.56 -11.29 -3.38
C TYR A 102 0.92 -12.59 -4.08
N HIS A 103 1.92 -13.30 -3.57
CA HIS A 103 2.28 -14.63 -4.03
C HIS A 103 1.76 -15.70 -3.09
N ALA A 104 0.98 -16.63 -3.64
CA ALA A 104 0.39 -17.76 -2.95
C ALA A 104 0.27 -18.96 -3.89
N ASN A 105 0.66 -20.14 -3.39
CA ASN A 105 0.55 -21.41 -4.11
C ASN A 105 1.16 -21.35 -5.53
N GLY A 106 2.34 -20.73 -5.65
CA GLY A 106 3.06 -20.58 -6.93
C GLY A 106 2.43 -19.59 -7.92
N THR A 107 1.40 -18.85 -7.52
CA THR A 107 0.74 -17.84 -8.36
C THR A 107 0.93 -16.45 -7.76
N GLU A 108 1.19 -15.47 -8.60
CA GLU A 108 1.29 -14.06 -8.21
C GLU A 108 0.03 -13.30 -8.64
N TYR A 109 -0.51 -12.53 -7.70
CA TYR A 109 -1.67 -11.66 -7.87
C TYR A 109 -1.25 -10.21 -7.62
N TRP A 110 -1.85 -9.28 -8.36
CA TRP A 110 -1.50 -7.88 -8.30
C TRP A 110 -2.72 -7.00 -8.08
N ASP A 111 -2.62 -6.08 -7.12
CA ASP A 111 -3.48 -4.91 -7.03
C ASP A 111 -2.68 -3.68 -7.50
N SER A 112 -2.91 -3.31 -8.75
CA SER A 112 -2.33 -2.15 -9.42
C SER A 112 -3.37 -1.05 -9.68
N ASN A 113 -4.49 -1.01 -8.94
CA ASN A 113 -5.57 -0.04 -9.18
C ASN A 113 -6.01 0.04 -10.67
N ASN A 114 -6.20 -1.12 -11.31
CA ASN A 114 -6.53 -1.29 -12.73
C ASN A 114 -5.45 -0.79 -13.69
N GLY A 115 -4.18 -1.01 -13.34
CA GLY A 115 -3.02 -0.64 -14.16
C GLY A 115 -2.61 0.84 -14.05
N ILE A 116 -3.33 1.65 -13.27
CA ILE A 116 -2.99 3.07 -13.03
C ILE A 116 -2.01 3.21 -11.86
N ASN A 117 -1.95 2.20 -10.99
CA ASN A 117 -1.28 2.20 -9.69
C ASN A 117 -1.87 3.22 -8.71
N TYR A 118 -1.46 3.12 -7.45
CA TYR A 118 -1.77 4.10 -6.43
C TYR A 118 -0.74 5.22 -6.51
N SER A 119 -1.18 6.48 -6.48
CA SER A 119 -0.29 7.65 -6.56
C SER A 119 -0.54 8.59 -5.39
N LEU A 120 0.54 9.01 -4.73
CA LEU A 120 0.54 10.09 -3.76
C LEU A 120 1.33 11.26 -4.34
N ILE A 121 0.70 12.43 -4.37
CA ILE A 121 1.32 13.67 -4.86
C ILE A 121 1.47 14.61 -3.67
N ARG A 122 2.70 15.07 -3.45
CA ARG A 122 3.00 16.15 -2.50
C ARG A 122 2.49 17.45 -3.10
N HIS A 123 1.64 18.18 -2.36
CA HIS A 123 1.30 19.55 -2.73
C HIS A 123 2.22 20.48 -1.94
N ASN A 124 2.80 21.47 -2.62
CA ASN A 124 3.81 22.40 -2.08
C ASN A 124 3.33 23.31 -0.93
N ASN A 125 2.14 23.07 -0.35
CA ASN A 125 1.57 23.89 0.71
C ASN A 125 1.53 23.22 2.10
N ASP A 126 1.88 21.95 2.23
CA ASP A 126 1.94 21.26 3.53
C ASP A 126 3.37 20.81 3.82
N CYS A 127 4.20 21.74 4.28
CA CYS A 127 5.47 21.56 4.99
C CYS A 127 6.02 22.94 5.41
N VAL A 128 5.63 23.44 6.60
CA VAL A 128 6.46 24.28 7.48
C VAL A 128 6.16 23.86 8.91
#